data_AF-A0A256WJN8-F1
#
_entry.id   AF-A0A256WJN8-F1
#
_cell.length_a   1.000
_cell.length_b   1.000
_cell.length_c   1.000
_cell.angle_alpha   90.00
_cell.angle_beta   90.00
_cell.angle_gamma   90.00
#
_symmetry.space_group_name_H-M   'P 1'
#
loop_
_entity.id
_entity.type
_entity.pdbx_description
1 polymer ?
#
loop_
_entity_poly.entity_id
_entity_poly.type
_entity_poly.pdbx_seq_one_letter_code
_entity_poly.pdbx_strand_id
1 'polypeptide(L)'
;ARNILNNPKTTAKIREVFGATIFNQEQKIDRKKLAAIVFSHASELQKLNNIIHPQLRINFLTWTEKQTSKYVIQEAAILFENGFHSIMDKTICVSADKKLRLERVMQRDEATKEEVLARMAHQWSDKKKEELAEK
;
A
#
# COMPACT_ATOMS: atom_id res chain seq x y z
N ALA A 1 8.33 0.32 2.53
CA ALA A 1 7.22 -0.62 2.82
C ALA A 1 7.67 -2.06 3.11
N ARG A 2 8.53 -2.70 2.29
CA ARG A 2 8.87 -4.14 2.43
C ARG A 2 9.29 -4.62 3.84
N ASN A 3 9.93 -3.75 4.63
CA ASN A 3 10.41 -4.10 5.98
C ASN A 3 9.50 -3.65 7.14
N ILE A 4 8.31 -3.10 6.86
CA ILE A 4 7.42 -2.60 7.92
C ILE A 4 6.98 -3.71 8.88
N LEU A 5 6.81 -4.92 8.35
CA LEU A 5 6.46 -6.13 9.09
C LEU A 5 7.59 -6.63 10.01
N ASN A 6 8.80 -6.09 9.89
CA ASN A 6 9.93 -6.43 10.75
C ASN A 6 10.14 -5.40 11.87
N ASN A 7 9.35 -4.32 11.89
CA ASN A 7 9.42 -3.34 12.97
C ASN A 7 8.85 -3.95 14.26
N PRO A 8 9.58 -3.97 15.40
CA PRO A 8 9.12 -4.62 16.63
C PRO A 8 7.73 -4.17 17.11
N LYS A 9 7.40 -2.87 16.98
CA LYS A 9 6.08 -2.33 17.38
C LYS A 9 4.98 -2.85 16.47
N THR A 10 5.23 -2.89 15.16
CA THR A 10 4.29 -3.44 14.18
C THR A 10 4.10 -4.94 14.39
N THR A 11 5.19 -5.68 14.58
CA THR A 11 5.19 -7.13 14.82
C THR A 11 4.41 -7.50 16.07
N ALA A 12 4.59 -6.76 17.17
CA ALA A 12 3.85 -6.98 18.42
C ALA A 12 2.34 -6.79 18.22
N LYS A 13 1.91 -5.69 17.58
CA LYS A 13 0.48 -5.45 17.28
C LYS A 13 -0.12 -6.51 16.35
N ILE A 14 0.64 -6.94 15.35
CA ILE A 14 0.21 -8.02 14.45
C ILE A 14 0.03 -9.32 15.23
N ARG A 15 0.93 -9.64 16.17
CA ARG A 15 0.79 -10.81 17.04
C ARG A 15 -0.44 -10.76 17.92
N GLU A 16 -0.75 -9.59 18.48
CA GLU A 16 -1.93 -9.38 19.31
C GLU A 16 -3.23 -9.61 18.52
N VAL A 17 -3.30 -9.10 17.29
CA VAL A 17 -4.53 -9.13 16.48
C VAL A 17 -4.74 -10.46 15.74
N PHE A 18 -3.67 -11.05 15.20
CA PHE A 18 -3.76 -12.24 14.35
C PHE A 18 -3.23 -13.52 15.03
N GLY A 19 -2.77 -13.41 16.27
CA GLY A 19 -2.25 -14.52 17.06
C GLY A 19 -0.85 -14.97 16.69
N ALA A 20 -0.35 -15.98 17.41
CA ALA A 20 0.99 -16.53 17.22
C ALA A 20 1.10 -17.49 16.01
N THR A 21 -0.02 -17.94 15.44
CA THR A 21 -0.06 -18.95 14.37
C THR A 21 0.50 -18.45 13.04
N ILE A 22 0.53 -17.13 12.85
CA ILE A 22 1.11 -16.45 11.68
C ILE A 22 2.62 -16.19 11.82
N PHE A 23 3.27 -16.72 12.87
CA PHE A 23 4.72 -16.63 13.06
C PHE A 23 5.40 -17.94 12.70
N ASN A 24 6.60 -17.85 12.11
CA ASN A 24 7.46 -19.00 11.86
C ASN A 24 8.29 -19.35 13.11
N GLN A 25 9.09 -20.42 13.03
CA GLN A 25 9.95 -20.87 14.13
C GLN A 25 10.97 -19.81 14.59
N GLU A 26 11.38 -18.90 13.70
CA GLU A 26 12.27 -17.77 14.00
C GLU A 26 11.54 -16.55 14.59
N GLN A 27 10.27 -16.68 15.00
CA GLN A 27 9.45 -15.58 15.51
C GLN A 27 9.25 -14.42 14.51
N LYS A 28 9.38 -14.68 13.20
CA LYS A 28 9.09 -13.73 12.12
C LYS A 28 7.69 -13.99 11.54
N ILE A 29 7.07 -12.94 11.00
CA ILE A 29 5.76 -13.04 10.34
C ILE A 29 5.88 -13.91 9.09
N ASP A 30 5.10 -14.98 9.05
CA ASP A 30 4.84 -15.77 7.84
C ASP A 30 3.88 -14.99 6.94
N ARG A 31 4.47 -14.33 5.92
CA ARG A 31 3.73 -13.50 4.97
C ARG A 31 2.68 -14.28 4.19
N LYS A 32 2.91 -15.57 3.93
CA LYS A 32 1.94 -16.40 3.18
C LYS A 32 0.71 -16.66 4.04
N LYS A 33 0.90 -17.03 5.31
CA LYS A 33 -0.21 -17.24 6.25
C LYS A 33 -0.99 -15.95 6.51
N LEU A 34 -0.27 -14.84 6.77
CA LEU A 34 -0.92 -13.55 6.98
C LEU A 34 -1.72 -13.13 5.74
N ALA A 35 -1.15 -13.25 4.54
CA ALA A 35 -1.83 -12.94 3.29
C ALA A 35 -3.10 -13.80 3.09
N ALA A 36 -3.03 -15.10 3.35
CA ALA A 36 -4.19 -15.98 3.25
C ALA A 36 -5.34 -15.53 4.16
N ILE A 37 -5.04 -15.08 5.38
CA ILE A 37 -6.06 -14.57 6.32
C ILE A 37 -6.62 -13.24 5.83
N VAL A 38 -5.75 -12.26 5.55
CA VAL A 38 -6.20 -10.89 5.26
C VAL A 38 -6.85 -10.74 3.90
N PHE A 39 -6.49 -11.54 2.90
CA PHE A 39 -7.15 -11.50 1.59
C PHE A 39 -8.41 -12.35 1.51
N SER A 40 -8.67 -13.21 2.50
CA SER A 40 -9.93 -13.95 2.59
C SER A 40 -11.06 -13.12 3.22
N HIS A 41 -10.73 -12.12 4.03
CA HIS A 41 -11.72 -11.34 4.80
C HIS A 41 -11.40 -9.84 4.77
N ALA A 42 -12.31 -9.03 4.19
CA ALA A 42 -12.14 -7.58 4.09
C ALA A 42 -11.94 -6.89 5.46
N SER A 43 -12.59 -7.39 6.51
CA SER A 43 -12.42 -6.91 7.89
C SER A 43 -11.00 -7.15 8.42
N GLU A 44 -10.39 -8.30 8.11
CA GLU A 44 -9.03 -8.64 8.52
C GLU A 44 -7.99 -7.81 7.76
N LEU A 45 -8.22 -7.57 6.46
CA LEU A 45 -7.42 -6.61 5.69
C LEU A 45 -7.45 -5.22 6.31
N GLN A 46 -8.63 -4.75 6.71
CA GLN A 46 -8.79 -3.45 7.35
C GLN A 46 -8.04 -3.38 8.69
N LYS A 47 -8.11 -4.43 9.53
CA LYS A 47 -7.33 -4.50 10.77
C LYS A 47 -5.83 -4.41 10.50
N LEU A 48 -5.32 -5.18 9.53
CA LEU A 48 -3.90 -5.13 9.17
C LEU A 48 -3.50 -3.73 8.69
N ASN A 49 -4.31 -3.13 7.83
CA ASN A 49 -4.10 -1.78 7.32
C ASN A 49 -4.05 -0.75 8.45
N ASN A 50 -4.95 -0.83 9.44
CA ASN A 50 -4.96 0.06 10.61
C ASN A 50 -3.69 -0.05 11.46
N ILE A 51 -3.02 -1.21 11.48
CA ILE A 51 -1.74 -1.39 12.16
C ILE A 51 -0.58 -0.83 11.31
N ILE A 52 -0.60 -1.09 10.00
CA ILE A 52 0.51 -0.79 9.10
C ILE A 52 0.56 0.70 8.74
N HIS A 53 -0.59 1.31 8.40
CA HIS A 53 -0.65 2.67 7.87
C HIS A 53 -0.02 3.72 8.80
N PRO A 54 -0.32 3.78 10.11
CA PRO A 54 0.34 4.73 11.00
C PRO A 54 1.86 4.59 11.01
N GLN A 55 2.37 3.34 11.01
CA GLN A 55 3.83 3.12 11.01
C GLN A 55 4.46 3.51 9.67
N LEU A 56 3.78 3.31 8.55
CA LEU A 56 4.24 3.79 7.25
C LEU A 56 4.33 5.32 7.21
N ARG A 57 3.38 6.04 7.81
CA ARG A 57 3.42 7.51 7.93
C ARG A 57 4.63 7.96 8.74
N ILE A 58 4.81 7.38 9.93
CA ILE A 58 5.95 7.70 10.81
C ILE A 58 7.28 7.44 10.08
N ASN A 59 7.42 6.28 9.44
CA ASN A 59 8.65 5.94 8.74
C ASN A 59 8.93 6.89 7.57
N PHE A 60 7.90 7.34 6.86
CA PHE A 60 8.06 8.32 5.80
C PHE A 60 8.51 9.66 6.37
N LEU A 61 7.83 10.21 7.37
CA LEU A 61 8.19 11.50 7.99
C LEU A 61 9.60 11.49 8.61
N THR A 62 9.96 10.43 9.34
CA THR A 62 11.32 10.28 9.86
C THR A 62 12.37 10.14 8.76
N TRP A 63 12.00 9.58 7.60
CA TRP A 63 12.89 9.53 6.45
C TRP A 63 13.00 10.91 5.78
N THR A 64 11.91 11.69 5.68
CA THR A 64 11.93 13.04 5.09
C THR A 64 12.79 14.00 5.88
N GLU A 65 12.78 13.92 7.22
CA GLU A 65 13.65 14.72 8.11
C GLU A 65 15.16 14.53 7.84
N LYS A 66 15.54 13.41 7.21
CA LYS A 66 16.95 13.09 6.89
C LYS A 66 17.36 13.53 5.49
N GLN A 67 16.43 14.04 4.68
CA GLN A 67 16.72 14.45 3.32
C GLN A 67 17.20 15.91 3.29
N THR A 68 18.15 16.20 2.40
CA THR A 68 18.68 17.57 2.19
C THR A 68 18.11 18.24 0.93
N SER A 69 17.35 17.49 0.13
CA SER A 69 16.70 17.98 -1.08
C SER A 69 15.62 19.01 -0.76
N LYS A 70 15.36 19.93 -1.71
CA LYS A 70 14.30 20.96 -1.57
C LYS A 70 12.89 20.36 -1.45
N TYR A 71 12.68 19.18 -2.01
CA TYR A 71 11.44 18.42 -1.91
C TYR A 71 11.75 16.93 -2.02
N VAL A 72 10.78 16.12 -1.64
CA VAL A 72 10.79 14.66 -1.76
C VAL A 72 9.50 14.20 -2.44
N ILE A 73 9.54 13.05 -3.10
CA ILE A 73 8.36 12.47 -3.75
C ILE A 73 8.07 11.12 -3.11
N GLN A 74 6.84 10.96 -2.62
CA GLN A 74 6.31 9.65 -2.22
C GLN A 74 5.46 9.06 -3.33
N GLU A 75 5.97 8.04 -3.99
CA GLU A 75 5.20 7.24 -4.94
C GLU A 75 4.34 6.22 -4.18
N ALA A 76 3.03 6.22 -4.48
CA ALA A 76 2.08 5.26 -3.91
C ALA A 76 0.86 5.07 -4.82
N ALA A 77 0.61 3.84 -5.25
CA ALA A 77 -0.55 3.49 -6.07
C ALA A 77 -1.92 3.76 -5.40
N ILE A 78 -1.95 3.71 -4.06
CA ILE A 78 -3.15 3.84 -3.22
C ILE A 78 -3.03 4.99 -2.20
N LEU A 79 -2.44 6.11 -2.64
CA LEU A 79 -2.20 7.30 -1.79
C LEU A 79 -3.51 7.89 -1.24
N PHE A 80 -4.53 8.00 -2.09
CA PHE A 80 -5.81 8.61 -1.75
C PHE A 80 -6.67 7.68 -0.91
N GLU A 81 -6.76 6.41 -1.32
CA GLU A 81 -7.56 5.35 -0.68
C GLU A 81 -7.21 5.18 0.80
N ASN A 82 -5.93 5.31 1.15
CA ASN A 82 -5.45 5.16 2.52
C ASN A 82 -5.35 6.49 3.29
N GLY A 83 -5.86 7.58 2.73
CA GLY A 83 -5.83 8.90 3.34
C GLY A 83 -4.42 9.46 3.55
N PHE A 84 -3.41 8.94 2.86
CA PHE A 84 -2.02 9.41 3.01
C PHE A 84 -1.80 10.78 2.38
N HIS A 85 -2.63 11.15 1.40
CA HIS A 85 -2.60 12.48 0.80
C HIS A 85 -2.72 13.62 1.83
N SER A 86 -3.35 13.39 2.99
CA SER A 86 -3.57 14.42 4.02
C SER A 86 -2.30 14.91 4.72
N ILE A 87 -1.16 14.22 4.53
CA ILE A 87 0.14 14.62 5.10
C ILE A 87 1.12 15.09 4.02
N MET A 88 0.65 15.27 2.78
CA MET A 88 1.47 15.75 1.67
C MET A 88 1.26 17.24 1.48
N ASP A 89 2.33 17.98 1.16
CA ASP A 89 2.23 19.40 0.80
C ASP A 89 1.53 19.60 -0.55
N LYS A 90 1.76 18.67 -1.48
CA LYS A 90 1.20 18.63 -2.82
C LYS A 90 0.91 17.20 -3.24
N THR A 91 -0.12 17.02 -4.07
CA THR A 91 -0.49 15.71 -4.61
C THR A 91 -0.53 15.78 -6.13
N ILE A 92 0.09 14.79 -6.79
CA ILE A 92 0.16 14.69 -8.24
C ILE A 92 -0.46 13.37 -8.66
N CYS A 93 -1.49 13.42 -9.52
CA CYS A 93 -2.05 12.23 -10.16
C CYS A 93 -1.52 12.13 -11.60
N VAL A 94 -0.91 10.99 -11.92
CA VAL A 94 -0.50 10.66 -13.30
C VAL A 94 -1.52 9.68 -13.86
N SER A 95 -2.31 10.12 -14.83
CA SER A 95 -3.33 9.31 -15.49
C SER A 95 -3.04 9.13 -16.99
N ALA A 96 -3.73 8.15 -17.58
CA ALA A 96 -3.69 7.85 -19.01
C ALA A 96 -4.93 7.05 -19.37
N ASP A 97 -5.27 6.98 -20.66
CA ASP A 97 -6.43 6.23 -21.12
C ASP A 97 -6.40 4.76 -20.65
N LYS A 98 -7.56 4.27 -20.21
CA LYS A 98 -7.71 2.89 -19.68
C LYS A 98 -7.15 1.84 -20.63
N LYS A 99 -7.39 2.00 -21.94
CA LYS A 99 -6.88 1.08 -22.97
C LYS A 99 -5.35 1.07 -23.01
N LEU A 100 -4.72 2.24 -23.00
CA LEU A 100 -3.27 2.37 -23.02
C LEU A 100 -2.62 1.81 -21.75
N ARG A 101 -3.25 2.04 -20.58
CA ARG A 101 -2.80 1.46 -19.30
C ARG A 101 -2.86 -0.07 -19.34
N LEU A 102 -3.95 -0.63 -19.83
CA LEU A 102 -4.14 -2.07 -19.97
C LEU A 102 -3.04 -2.68 -20.85
N GLU A 103 -2.83 -2.12 -22.05
CA GLU A 103 -1.80 -2.58 -23.00
C GLU A 103 -0.40 -2.54 -22.38
N ARG A 104 -0.04 -1.43 -21.70
CA ARG A 104 1.27 -1.27 -21.05
C ARG A 104 1.51 -2.32 -19.96
N VAL A 105 0.51 -2.60 -19.13
CA VAL A 105 0.65 -3.58 -18.03
C VAL A 105 0.73 -5.00 -18.58
N MET A 106 -0.10 -5.34 -19.57
CA MET A 106 -0.04 -6.66 -20.22
C MET A 106 1.33 -6.92 -20.86
N GLN A 107 1.88 -5.93 -21.56
CA GLN A 107 3.21 -6.04 -22.20
C GLN A 107 4.35 -6.11 -21.18
N ARG A 108 4.27 -5.33 -20.10
CA ARG A 108 5.36 -5.25 -19.10
C ARG A 108 5.37 -6.44 -18.14
N ASP A 109 4.19 -6.89 -17.70
CA ASP A 109 4.05 -7.87 -16.61
C ASP A 109 3.68 -9.28 -17.14
N GLU A 110 3.61 -9.48 -18.46
CA GLU A 110 3.15 -10.72 -19.12
C GLU A 110 1.80 -11.24 -18.57
N ALA A 111 0.95 -10.31 -18.13
CA ALA A 111 -0.33 -10.60 -17.51
C ALA A 111 -1.47 -10.65 -18.54
N THR A 112 -2.47 -11.48 -18.25
CA THR A 112 -3.71 -11.51 -19.02
C THR A 112 -4.53 -10.24 -18.80
N LYS A 113 -5.41 -9.93 -19.77
CA LYS A 113 -6.31 -8.78 -19.66
C LYS A 113 -7.18 -8.87 -18.40
N GLU A 114 -7.66 -10.07 -18.09
CA GLU A 114 -8.53 -10.37 -16.96
C GLU A 114 -7.81 -10.10 -15.63
N GLU A 115 -6.55 -10.53 -15.50
CA GLU A 115 -5.73 -10.25 -14.32
C GLU A 115 -5.49 -8.76 -14.12
N VAL A 116 -5.19 -8.01 -15.20
CA VAL A 116 -4.98 -6.57 -15.12
C VAL A 116 -6.27 -5.85 -14.72
N LEU A 117 -7.41 -6.22 -15.32
CA LEU A 117 -8.71 -5.67 -14.98
C LEU A 117 -9.09 -5.96 -13.52
N ALA A 118 -8.83 -7.18 -13.04
CA ALA A 118 -9.05 -7.54 -11.64
C ALA A 118 -8.20 -6.67 -10.70
N ARG A 119 -6.92 -6.43 -11.01
CA ARG A 119 -6.05 -5.52 -10.23
C ARG A 119 -6.58 -4.08 -10.23
N MET A 120 -7.02 -3.58 -11.39
CA MET A 120 -7.56 -2.22 -11.52
C MET A 120 -8.85 -2.03 -10.72
N ALA A 121 -9.69 -3.07 -10.61
CA ALA A 121 -10.95 -3.03 -9.87
C ALA A 121 -10.77 -2.83 -8.35
N HIS A 122 -9.58 -3.12 -7.80
CA HIS A 122 -9.26 -2.93 -6.38
C HIS A 122 -8.78 -1.50 -6.05
N GLN A 123 -8.73 -0.61 -7.03
CA GLN A 123 -8.27 0.78 -6.86
C GLN A 123 -9.42 1.76 -7.12
N TRP A 124 -9.33 2.97 -6.57
CA TRP A 124 -10.27 4.02 -6.96
C TRP A 124 -10.13 4.37 -8.44
N SER A 125 -11.23 4.84 -9.04
CA SER A 125 -11.22 5.31 -10.43
C SER A 125 -10.26 6.49 -10.61
N ASP A 126 -9.63 6.57 -11.79
CA ASP A 126 -8.71 7.66 -12.12
C ASP A 126 -9.38 9.02 -11.94
N LYS A 127 -10.63 9.17 -12.43
CA LYS A 127 -11.42 10.39 -12.27
C LYS A 127 -11.49 10.85 -10.81
N LYS A 128 -11.74 9.92 -9.87
CA LYS A 128 -11.80 10.24 -8.45
C LYS A 128 -10.42 10.67 -7.90
N LYS A 129 -9.33 10.07 -8.39
CA LYS A 129 -7.97 10.44 -8.00
C LYS A 129 -7.58 11.82 -8.57
N GLU A 130 -8.00 12.10 -9.80
CA GLU A 130 -7.79 13.38 -10.48
C GLU A 130 -8.50 14.54 -9.77
N GLU A 131 -9.73 14.32 -9.29
CA GLU A 131 -10.49 15.31 -8.51
C GLU A 131 -9.83 15.67 -7.16
N LEU A 132 -9.05 14.74 -6.59
CA LEU A 132 -8.35 14.93 -5.32
C LEU A 132 -6.91 15.43 -5.49
N ALA A 133 -6.38 15.41 -6.71
CA ALA A 133 -5.03 15.88 -6.99
C ALA A 133 -5.00 17.40 -7.13
N GLU A 134 -4.00 18.03 -6.54
CA GLU A 134 -3.77 19.45 -6.74
C GLU A 134 -3.14 19.68 -8.13
N LYS A 135 -3.65 20.69 -8.85
CA LYS A 135 -3.08 21.14 -10.12
C LYS A 135 -1.85 22.02 -9.90
#